data_AF-A0A9D9UQG9-F1
#
_entry.id   AF-A0A9D9UQG9-F1
#
_cell.length_a   1.000
_cell.length_b   1.000
_cell.length_c   1.000
_cell.angle_alpha   90.00
_cell.angle_beta   90.00
_cell.angle_gamma   90.00
#
_symmetry.space_group_name_H-M   'P 1'
#
loop_
_entity.id
_entity.type
_entity.pdbx_description
1 polymer ?
#
loop_
_entity_poly.entity_id
_entity_poly.type
_entity_poly.pdbx_seq_one_letter_code
_entity_poly.pdbx_strand_id
1 'polypeptide(L)'
;MEISQYLSTSRMMAFISFIIGTLIFALHCVAPQENGIMIFGFFYVIVAIIANFIMFLILIGIACIRMDSIDEIAKSLLLLMANIPIAIIYFLIVMGT
;
A
#
# COMPACT_ATOMS: atom_id res chain seq x y z
N MET A 1 -21.49 10.92 5.66
CA MET A 1 -20.55 10.32 4.69
C MET A 1 -20.75 8.81 4.75
N GLU A 2 -20.89 8.14 3.61
CA GLU A 2 -21.23 6.70 3.58
C GLU A 2 -19.98 5.81 3.69
N ILE A 3 -20.11 4.66 4.37
CA ILE A 3 -19.03 3.66 4.51
C ILE A 3 -18.55 3.17 3.14
N SER A 4 -19.48 3.05 2.18
CA SER A 4 -19.23 2.72 0.78
C SER A 4 -18.11 3.56 0.14
N GLN A 5 -18.04 4.85 0.48
CA GLN A 5 -17.03 5.79 -0.01
C GLN A 5 -15.64 5.48 0.55
N TYR A 6 -15.53 5.14 1.84
CA TYR A 6 -14.24 4.75 2.45
C TYR A 6 -13.75 3.40 1.90
N LEU A 7 -14.67 2.46 1.67
CA LEU A 7 -14.35 1.15 1.08
C LEU A 7 -13.89 1.28 -0.38
N SER A 8 -14.53 2.11 -1.20
CA SER A 8 -14.07 2.35 -2.57
C SER A 8 -12.72 3.05 -2.60
N THR A 9 -12.53 4.07 -1.75
CA THR A 9 -11.28 4.85 -1.67
C THR A 9 -10.11 3.99 -1.22
N SER A 10 -10.28 3.18 -0.17
CA SER A 10 -9.23 2.26 0.33
C SER A 10 -8.81 1.24 -0.73
N ARG A 11 -9.77 0.62 -1.44
CA ARG A 11 -9.47 -0.32 -2.53
C ARG A 11 -8.73 0.36 -3.68
N MET A 12 -9.16 1.56 -4.08
CA MET A 12 -8.49 2.33 -5.12
C MET A 12 -7.05 2.70 -4.72
N MET A 13 -6.84 3.16 -3.48
CA MET A 13 -5.51 3.50 -2.98
C MET A 13 -4.58 2.28 -2.94
N ALA A 14 -5.05 1.15 -2.42
CA ALA A 14 -4.28 -0.09 -2.41
C ALA A 14 -3.94 -0.55 -3.83
N PHE A 15 -4.89 -0.51 -4.77
CA PHE A 15 -4.67 -0.94 -6.15
C PHE A 15 -3.70 -0.03 -6.90
N ILE A 16 -3.86 1.29 -6.80
CA ILE A 16 -2.96 2.25 -7.44
C ILE A 16 -1.56 2.13 -6.87
N SER A 17 -1.44 2.03 -5.54
CA SER A 17 -0.13 1.88 -4.91
C SER A 17 0.55 0.54 -5.24
N PHE A 18 -0.23 -0.53 -5.36
CA PHE A 18 0.26 -1.82 -5.83
C PHE A 18 0.81 -1.74 -7.26
N ILE A 19 0.07 -1.11 -8.19
CA ILE A 19 0.49 -0.98 -9.59
C ILE A 19 1.76 -0.15 -9.69
N ILE A 20 1.80 1.03 -9.07
CA ILE A 20 2.96 1.91 -9.16
C ILE A 20 4.19 1.25 -8.51
N GLY A 21 4.03 0.61 -7.35
CA GLY A 21 5.11 -0.14 -6.71
C GLY A 21 5.64 -1.27 -7.60
N THR A 22 4.74 -2.01 -8.25
CA THR A 22 5.11 -3.07 -9.20
C THR A 22 5.85 -2.53 -10.42
N LEU A 23 5.44 -1.38 -10.96
CA LEU A 23 6.13 -0.74 -12.08
C LEU A 23 7.54 -0.27 -11.71
N ILE A 24 7.69 0.37 -10.55
CA ILE A 24 9.00 0.79 -10.04
C ILE A 24 9.92 -0.42 -9.82
N PHE A 25 9.38 -1.49 -9.24
CA PHE A 25 10.10 -2.74 -9.06
C PHE A 25 10.55 -3.35 -10.40
N ALA A 26 9.64 -3.43 -11.38
CA ALA A 26 9.96 -3.94 -12.71
C ALA A 26 11.05 -3.10 -13.40
N LEU A 27 10.99 -1.76 -13.27
CA LEU A 27 12.04 -0.87 -13.77
C LEU A 27 13.39 -1.13 -13.10
N HIS A 28 13.41 -1.35 -11.79
CA HIS A 28 14.64 -1.69 -11.07
C HIS A 28 15.22 -3.05 -11.54
N CYS A 29 14.39 -4.05 -11.84
CA CYS A 29 14.87 -5.32 -12.38
C CYS A 29 15.52 -5.18 -13.77
N VAL A 30 15.05 -4.25 -14.61
CA VAL A 30 15.61 -4.02 -15.96
C VAL A 30 16.89 -3.18 -15.90
N ALA A 31 16.96 -2.23 -14.97
CA ALA A 31 18.09 -1.31 -14.83
C ALA A 31 18.57 -1.22 -13.36
N PRO A 32 19.14 -2.31 -12.80
CA PRO A 32 19.48 -2.37 -11.38
C PRO A 32 20.61 -1.44 -10.97
N GLN A 33 21.49 -1.05 -11.90
CA GLN A 33 22.61 -0.14 -11.64
C GLN A 33 22.21 1.34 -11.68
N GLU A 34 20.97 1.66 -12.08
CA GLU A 34 20.46 3.02 -12.09
C GLU A 34 20.02 3.42 -10.67
N ASN A 35 20.96 3.99 -9.91
CA ASN A 35 20.71 4.45 -8.54
C ASN A 35 19.50 5.40 -8.40
N GLY A 36 19.17 6.14 -9.46
CA GLY A 36 18.00 7.03 -9.49
C GLY A 36 16.68 6.28 -9.28
N ILE A 37 16.53 5.09 -9.88
CA ILE A 37 15.32 4.26 -9.74
C ILE A 37 15.19 3.74 -8.31
N MET A 38 16.32 3.31 -7.73
CA MET A 38 16.39 2.81 -6.36
C MET A 38 15.96 3.88 -5.34
N ILE A 39 16.54 5.09 -5.45
CA ILE A 39 16.24 6.23 -4.57
C ILE A 39 14.77 6.65 -4.72
N PHE A 40 14.29 6.79 -5.96
CA PHE A 40 12.90 7.16 -6.22
C PHE A 40 11.93 6.13 -5.64
N GLY A 41 12.17 4.84 -5.88
CA GLY A 41 11.33 3.78 -5.36
C GLY A 41 11.35 3.68 -3.83
N PHE A 42 12.46 4.00 -3.18
CA PHE A 42 12.53 4.05 -1.72
C PHE A 42 11.60 5.13 -1.14
N PHE A 43 11.67 6.37 -1.65
CA PHE A 43 10.77 7.44 -1.21
C PHE A 43 9.31 7.13 -1.53
N TYR A 44 9.06 6.55 -2.71
CA TYR A 44 7.73 6.10 -3.09
C TYR A 44 7.16 5.08 -2.09
N VAL A 45 7.94 4.06 -1.73
CA VAL A 45 7.52 3.01 -0.77
C VAL A 45 7.18 3.64 0.58
N ILE A 46 7.98 4.58 1.09
CA ILE A 46 7.67 5.28 2.34
C ILE A 46 6.32 6.00 2.27
N VAL A 47 6.08 6.78 1.20
CA VAL A 47 4.83 7.51 1.02
C VAL A 47 3.64 6.55 0.89
N ALA A 48 3.80 5.46 0.15
CA ALA A 48 2.77 4.44 -0.04
C ALA A 48 2.42 3.75 1.29
N ILE A 49 3.42 3.42 2.12
CA ILE A 49 3.18 2.84 3.46
C ILE A 49 2.40 3.81 4.33
N ILE A 50 2.84 5.08 4.41
CA ILE A 50 2.19 6.10 5.24
C ILE A 50 0.73 6.29 4.81
N ALA A 51 0.49 6.45 3.51
CA ALA A 51 -0.86 6.65 2.99
C ALA A 51 -1.79 5.45 3.27
N ASN A 52 -1.32 4.22 3.03
CA ASN A 52 -2.12 3.02 3.30
C ASN A 52 -2.32 2.80 4.80
N PHE A 53 -1.35 3.16 5.64
CA PHE A 53 -1.48 3.08 7.09
C PHE A 53 -2.50 4.07 7.65
N ILE A 54 -2.53 5.30 7.14
CA ILE A 54 -3.56 6.29 7.51
C ILE A 54 -4.97 5.75 7.16
N MET A 55 -5.16 5.23 5.95
CA MET A 55 -6.44 4.63 5.56
C MET A 55 -6.80 3.40 6.40
N PHE A 56 -5.81 2.60 6.78
CA PHE A 56 -6.00 1.45 7.66
C PHE A 56 -6.54 1.88 9.03
N LEU A 57 -5.96 2.92 9.64
CA LEU A 57 -6.43 3.48 10.91
C LEU A 57 -7.86 4.02 10.80
N ILE A 58 -8.18 4.70 9.70
CA ILE A 58 -9.54 5.20 9.44
C ILE A 58 -10.54 4.02 9.39
N LEU A 59 -10.22 2.96 8.64
CA LEU A 59 -11.10 1.79 8.53
C LEU A 59 -11.25 1.02 9.84
N ILE A 60 -10.19 0.91 10.65
CA ILE A 60 -10.30 0.35 12.01
C ILE A 60 -11.24 1.19 12.86
N GLY A 61 -11.12 2.51 12.83
CA GLY A 61 -12.02 3.41 13.57
C GLY A 61 -13.47 3.22 13.16
N ILE A 62 -13.74 3.04 11.85
CA ILE A 62 -15.08 2.75 11.33
C ILE A 62 -15.56 1.36 11.78
N ALA A 63 -14.69 0.34 11.74
CA ALA A 63 -15.03 -1.03 12.16
C ALA A 63 -15.46 -1.11 13.64
N CYS A 64 -14.85 -0.30 14.51
CA CYS A 64 -15.22 -0.22 15.92
C CYS A 64 -16.63 0.37 16.15
N ILE A 65 -17.16 1.14 15.21
CA ILE A 65 -18.48 1.81 15.32
C ILE A 65 -19.57 1.04 14.55
N ARG A 66 -19.20 0.41 13.42
CA ARG A 66 -20.12 -0.19 12.44
C ARG A 66 -19.87 -1.69 12.29
N MET A 67 -20.30 -2.46 13.30
CA MET A 67 -20.14 -3.92 13.32
C MET A 67 -20.92 -4.64 12.22
N ASP A 68 -21.96 -4.01 11.69
CA ASP A 68 -22.84 -4.48 10.60
C ASP A 68 -22.12 -4.61 9.25
N SER A 69 -21.00 -3.90 9.06
CA SER A 69 -20.22 -3.89 7.81
C SER A 69 -18.81 -4.49 7.97
N ILE A 70 -18.55 -5.24 9.05
CA ILE A 70 -17.21 -5.74 9.39
C ILE A 70 -16.59 -6.58 8.28
N ASP A 71 -17.37 -7.43 7.59
CA ASP A 71 -16.85 -8.31 6.55
C ASP A 71 -16.28 -7.54 5.35
N GLU A 72 -16.93 -6.45 4.95
CA GLU A 72 -16.45 -5.60 3.86
C GLU A 72 -15.24 -4.76 4.28
N ILE A 73 -15.27 -4.25 5.51
CA ILE A 73 -14.16 -3.49 6.08
C ILE A 73 -12.92 -4.38 6.22
N ALA A 74 -13.09 -5.62 6.67
CA ALA A 74 -12.01 -6.60 6.80
C ALA A 74 -11.33 -6.91 5.46
N LYS A 75 -12.11 -7.06 4.38
CA LYS A 75 -11.55 -7.24 3.03
C LYS A 75 -10.71 -6.04 2.59
N SER A 76 -11.18 -4.82 2.81
CA SER A 76 -10.42 -3.61 2.49
C SER A 76 -9.17 -3.46 3.38
N LEU A 77 -9.25 -3.80 4.66
CA LEU A 77 -8.09 -3.82 5.57
C LEU A 77 -7.01 -4.80 5.09
N LEU A 78 -7.40 -6.02 4.72
CA LEU A 78 -6.49 -7.02 4.14
C LEU A 78 -5.81 -6.50 2.87
N LEU A 79 -6.56 -5.82 2.02
CA LEU A 79 -6.03 -5.25 0.78
C LEU A 79 -5.01 -4.13 1.04
N LEU A 80 -5.26 -3.25 2.01
CA LEU A 80 -4.30 -2.22 2.43
C LEU A 80 -3.02 -2.84 3.03
N MET A 81 -3.17 -3.92 3.80
CA MET A 81 -2.03 -4.64 4.40
C MET A 81 -1.17 -5.37 3.35
N ALA A 82 -1.72 -5.72 2.18
CA ALA A 82 -0.96 -6.34 1.10
C ALA A 82 0.20 -5.46 0.59
N ASN A 83 0.21 -4.16 0.91
CA ASN A 83 1.31 -3.27 0.57
C ASN A 83 2.52 -3.39 1.53
N ILE A 84 2.35 -3.98 2.72
CA ILE A 84 3.43 -4.21 3.69
C ILE A 84 4.44 -5.26 3.17
N PRO A 85 4.02 -6.43 2.64
CA PRO A 85 4.95 -7.38 2.01
C PRO A 85 5.81 -6.76 0.90
N ILE A 86 5.24 -5.88 0.09
CA ILE A 86 5.95 -5.22 -1.02
C ILE A 86 7.03 -4.28 -0.49
N ALA A 87 6.71 -3.51 0.55
CA ALA A 87 7.69 -2.70 1.25
C ALA A 87 8.84 -3.53 1.83
N ILE A 88 8.54 -4.69 2.41
CA ILE A 88 9.56 -5.61 2.95
C ILE A 88 10.46 -6.13 1.82
N ILE A 89 9.88 -6.56 0.70
CA ILE A 89 10.64 -7.02 -0.47
C ILE A 89 11.57 -5.90 -0.96
N TYR A 90 11.07 -4.67 -1.06
CA TYR A 90 11.88 -3.53 -1.49
C TYR A 90 13.03 -3.23 -0.51
N PHE A 91 12.76 -3.26 0.79
CA PHE A 91 13.77 -3.07 1.83
C PHE A 91 14.85 -4.16 1.80
N LEU A 92 14.47 -5.42 1.59
CA LEU A 92 15.40 -6.54 1.46
C LEU A 92 16.28 -6.41 0.20
N ILE A 93 15.73 -5.92 -0.91
CA ILE A 93 16.52 -5.64 -2.11
C ILE A 93 17.53 -4.55 -1.83
N VAL A 94 17.10 -3.43 -1.24
CA VAL A 94 17.97 -2.30 -0.93
C VAL A 94 19.09 -2.64 0.04
N MET A 95 18.84 -3.48 1.05
CA MET A 95 19.88 -3.91 1.99
C MET A 95 20.73 -5.08 1.48
N GLY A 96 20.20 -5.86 0.54
CA GLY A 96 20.85 -7.06 -0.01
C GLY A 96 21.72 -6.80 -1.25
N THR A 97 21.59 -5.62 -1.86
CA THR A 97 22.52 -5.07 -2.87
C THR A 97 23.58 -4.21 -2.21
#